data_AF-A0A2D9X1C9-F1
#
_entry.id   AF-A0A2D9X1C9-F1
#
_cell.length_a   1.000
_cell.length_b   1.000
_cell.length_c   1.000
_cell.angle_alpha   90.00
_cell.angle_beta   90.00
_cell.angle_gamma   90.00
#
_symmetry.space_group_name_H-M   'P 1'
#
loop_
_entity.id
_entity.type
_entity.pdbx_description
1 polymer ?
#
loop_
_entity_poly.entity_id
_entity_poly.type
_entity_poly.pdbx_seq_one_letter_code
_entity_poly.pdbx_strand_id
1 'polypeptide(L)'
;MSRFPFSDVGRIDIPAFGSFYTKKEVDKLVQKAVADAVAEAQRIDEESMRKHNRDATIISMILGFTALALFVDGLLRLLGIIPPFMEIDIDILDKVINEVERDLLDKLEVPVKTLFNR
;
A
#
# COMPACT_ATOMS: atom_id res chain seq x y z
N MET A 1 -3.92 14.77 31.17
CA MET A 1 -3.25 14.11 32.31
C MET A 1 -4.30 13.84 33.38
N SER A 2 -4.76 12.60 33.48
CA SER A 2 -5.55 12.15 34.63
C SER A 2 -4.70 12.33 35.89
N ARG A 3 -5.25 13.04 36.87
CA ARG A 3 -4.60 13.26 38.17
C ARG A 3 -4.63 11.93 38.91
N PHE A 4 -3.47 11.44 39.34
CA PHE A 4 -3.38 10.19 40.11
C PHE A 4 -4.40 10.23 41.27
N PRO A 5 -5.22 9.18 41.46
CA PRO A 5 -6.40 9.21 42.33
C PRO A 5 -6.05 9.00 43.81
N PHE A 6 -5.02 9.68 44.30
CA PHE A 6 -4.64 9.65 45.71
C PHE A 6 -5.73 10.23 46.63
N SER A 7 -6.67 11.00 46.08
CA SER A 7 -7.82 11.57 46.81
C SER A 7 -8.97 10.59 47.03
N ASP A 8 -9.07 9.54 46.22
CA ASP A 8 -10.27 8.69 46.16
C ASP A 8 -10.15 7.45 47.06
N VAL A 9 -9.02 7.32 47.74
CA VAL A 9 -8.64 6.14 48.49
C VAL A 9 -8.26 6.56 49.90
N GLY A 10 -8.84 5.89 50.90
CA GLY A 10 -8.54 6.14 52.30
C GLY A 10 -7.05 6.00 52.56
N ARG A 11 -6.51 6.89 53.41
CA ARG A 11 -5.13 6.83 53.89
C ARG A 11 -5.14 6.77 55.39
N ILE A 12 -4.39 5.84 55.96
CA ILE A 12 -4.20 5.74 57.39
C ILE A 12 -3.03 6.64 57.74
N ASP A 13 -3.31 7.75 58.42
CA ASP A 13 -2.28 8.69 58.85
C ASP A 13 -1.98 8.49 60.34
N ILE A 14 -0.75 8.07 60.65
CA ILE A 14 -0.28 7.85 62.02
C ILE A 14 0.67 8.99 62.38
N PRO A 15 0.35 9.80 63.41
CA PRO A 15 1.23 10.86 63.89
C PRO A 15 2.63 10.31 64.21
N ALA A 16 3.69 10.98 63.74
CA ALA A 16 5.11 10.59 63.83
C ALA A 16 5.60 9.42 62.95
N PHE A 17 4.72 8.60 62.37
CA PHE A 17 5.11 7.45 61.54
C PHE A 17 4.73 7.58 60.07
N GLY A 18 3.94 8.59 59.72
CA GLY A 18 3.51 8.82 58.36
C GLY A 18 2.30 7.97 58.00
N SER A 19 2.21 7.61 56.73
CA SER A 19 0.94 7.72 56.05
C SER A 19 0.80 6.57 55.05
N PHE A 20 -0.08 5.62 55.38
CA PHE A 20 -0.08 4.23 54.87
C PHE A 20 -1.39 3.84 54.18
N TYR A 21 -1.31 2.79 53.35
CA TYR A 21 -2.46 2.22 52.64
C TYR A 21 -2.60 0.74 52.98
N THR A 22 -3.83 0.25 53.07
CA THR A 22 -4.13 -1.18 53.14
C THR A 22 -3.95 -1.83 51.77
N LYS A 23 -3.78 -3.16 51.71
CA LYS A 23 -3.67 -3.86 50.42
C LYS A 23 -4.85 -3.59 49.50
N LYS A 24 -6.08 -3.57 50.03
CA LYS A 24 -7.30 -3.29 49.25
C LYS A 24 -7.29 -1.88 48.63
N GLU A 25 -6.71 -0.91 49.33
CA GLU A 25 -6.57 0.46 48.86
C GLU A 25 -5.50 0.57 47.76
N VAL A 26 -4.36 -0.11 47.95
CA VAL A 26 -3.32 -0.22 46.92
C VAL A 26 -3.85 -0.91 45.67
N ASP A 27 -4.58 -2.01 45.80
CA ASP A 27 -5.15 -2.73 44.65
C ASP A 27 -6.12 -1.85 43.85
N LYS A 28 -6.93 -1.01 44.53
CA LYS A 28 -7.82 -0.04 43.86
C LYS A 28 -7.04 1.06 43.15
N LEU A 29 -5.97 1.58 43.75
CA LEU A 29 -5.09 2.57 43.12
C LEU A 29 -4.43 2.00 41.87
N VAL A 30 -3.90 0.79 41.97
CA VAL A 30 -3.26 0.08 40.84
C VAL A 30 -4.27 -0.17 39.73
N GLN A 31 -5.47 -0.67 40.05
CA GLN A 31 -6.50 -0.91 39.04
C GLN A 31 -6.90 0.36 38.29
N LYS A 32 -7.11 1.49 38.99
CA LYS A 32 -7.43 2.76 38.35
C LYS A 32 -6.28 3.27 37.48
N ALA A 33 -5.04 3.21 37.99
CA ALA A 33 -3.87 3.62 37.22
C ALA A 33 -3.68 2.80 35.94
N VAL A 34 -3.90 1.48 36.03
CA VAL A 34 -3.87 0.59 34.86
C VAL A 34 -5.00 0.91 33.88
N ALA A 35 -6.22 1.14 34.38
CA ALA A 35 -7.35 1.49 33.52
C ALA A 35 -7.11 2.79 32.74
N ASP A 36 -6.60 3.83 33.40
CA ASP A 36 -6.27 5.11 32.75
C ASP A 36 -5.16 4.95 31.71
N ALA A 37 -4.12 4.16 32.03
CA ALA A 37 -3.02 3.89 31.11
C ALA A 37 -3.47 3.12 29.87
N VAL A 38 -4.34 2.11 30.04
CA VAL A 38 -4.91 1.33 28.93
C VAL A 38 -5.84 2.21 28.07
N ALA A 39 -6.68 3.04 28.69
CA ALA A 39 -7.55 3.96 27.96
C ALA A 39 -6.77 4.98 27.13
N GLU A 40 -5.69 5.53 27.68
CA GLU A 40 -4.81 6.45 26.97
C GLU A 40 -4.08 5.76 25.81
N ALA A 41 -3.58 4.53 26.04
CA ALA A 41 -2.94 3.73 25.00
C ALA A 41 -3.91 3.42 23.85
N GLN A 42 -5.14 2.99 24.15
CA GLN A 42 -6.18 2.73 23.14
C GLN A 42 -6.51 3.99 22.32
N ARG A 43 -6.63 5.15 22.98
CA ARG A 43 -6.89 6.42 22.30
C ARG A 43 -5.77 6.79 21.33
N ILE A 44 -4.51 6.66 21.77
CA ILE A 44 -3.34 6.92 20.93
C ILE A 44 -3.31 5.96 19.74
N ASP A 45 -3.59 4.67 19.97
CA ASP A 45 -3.62 3.66 18.92
C ASP A 45 -4.70 3.96 17.88
N GLU A 46 -5.94 4.30 18.30
CA GLU A 46 -7.01 4.68 17.38
C GLU A 46 -6.66 5.91 16.52
N GLU A 47 -6.08 6.94 17.13
CA GLU A 47 -5.63 8.15 16.43
C GLU A 47 -4.52 7.84 15.41
N SER A 48 -3.55 7.01 15.80
CA SER A 48 -2.44 6.57 14.95
C SER A 48 -2.92 5.72 13.77
N MET A 49 -3.80 4.75 14.03
CA MET A 49 -4.35 3.86 13.00
C MET A 49 -5.17 4.61 11.96
N ARG A 50 -5.93 5.63 12.37
CA ARG A 50 -6.65 6.50 11.44
C ARG A 50 -5.71 7.28 10.53
N LYS A 51 -4.56 7.73 11.04
CA LYS A 51 -3.54 8.39 10.21
C LYS A 51 -2.89 7.40 9.24
N HIS A 52 -2.51 6.22 9.73
CA HIS A 52 -1.87 5.18 8.93
C HIS A 52 -2.73 4.75 7.73
N ASN A 53 -4.04 4.58 7.91
CA ASN A 53 -4.94 4.23 6.79
C ASN A 53 -5.00 5.31 5.71
N ARG A 54 -4.93 6.59 6.08
CA ARG A 54 -4.89 7.69 5.10
C ARG A 54 -3.58 7.69 4.33
N ASP A 55 -2.46 7.55 5.02
CA ASP A 55 -1.14 7.52 4.41
C ASP A 55 -1.00 6.32 3.46
N ALA A 56 -1.45 5.14 3.89
CA ALA A 56 -1.49 3.94 3.05
C ALA A 56 -2.36 4.13 1.80
N THR A 57 -3.51 4.79 1.92
CA THR A 57 -4.37 5.09 0.76
C THR A 57 -3.65 5.97 -0.25
N ILE A 58 -3.00 7.04 0.19
CA ILE A 58 -2.26 7.96 -0.69
C ILE A 58 -1.11 7.23 -1.40
N ILE A 59 -0.33 6.45 -0.64
CA ILE A 59 0.77 5.66 -1.19
C ILE A 59 0.24 4.67 -2.24
N SER A 60 -0.87 3.98 -1.95
CA SER A 60 -1.47 3.02 -2.88
C SER A 60 -1.96 3.69 -4.17
N MET A 61 -2.49 4.91 -4.08
CA MET A 61 -2.93 5.69 -5.24
C MET A 61 -1.73 6.05 -6.13
N ILE A 62 -0.66 6.57 -5.53
CA ILE A 62 0.57 6.91 -6.26
C ILE A 62 1.16 5.66 -6.92
N LEU A 63 1.29 4.55 -6.18
CA LEU A 63 1.82 3.30 -6.71
C LEU A 63 0.95 2.72 -7.83
N GLY A 64 -0.38 2.83 -7.72
CA GLY A 64 -1.30 2.44 -8.78
C GLY A 64 -1.08 3.26 -10.06
N PHE A 65 -0.95 4.59 -9.93
CA PHE A 65 -0.67 5.46 -11.08
C PHE A 65 0.71 5.21 -11.68
N THR A 66 1.76 5.00 -10.87
CA THR A 66 3.10 4.71 -11.40
C THR A 66 3.15 3.36 -12.10
N ALA A 67 2.49 2.33 -11.56
CA ALA A 67 2.38 1.03 -12.23
C ALA A 67 1.62 1.14 -13.56
N LEU A 68 0.52 1.90 -13.61
CA LEU A 68 -0.21 2.13 -14.84
C LEU A 68 0.63 2.90 -15.87
N ALA A 69 1.37 3.92 -15.44
CA ALA A 69 2.25 4.68 -16.32
C ALA A 69 3.37 3.81 -16.92
N LEU A 70 4.01 2.97 -16.10
CA LEU A 70 5.03 2.02 -16.56
C LEU A 70 4.43 0.95 -17.47
N PHE A 71 3.20 0.51 -17.21
CA PHE A 71 2.49 -0.43 -18.09
C PHE A 71 2.20 0.17 -19.46
N VAL A 72 1.71 1.42 -19.51
CA VAL A 72 1.47 2.14 -20.76
C VAL A 72 2.77 2.42 -21.50
N ASP A 73 3.86 2.79 -20.81
CA ASP A 73 5.19 2.93 -21.43
C ASP A 73 5.64 1.63 -22.10
N GLY A 74 5.51 0.50 -21.41
CA GLY A 74 5.82 -0.82 -21.95
C GLY A 74 4.94 -1.23 -23.14
N LEU A 75 3.63 -0.92 -23.09
CA LEU A 75 2.70 -1.19 -24.18
C LEU A 75 2.99 -0.32 -25.41
N LEU A 76 3.25 0.96 -25.24
CA LEU A 76 3.60 1.87 -26.34
C LEU A 76 4.95 1.51 -26.99
N ARG A 77 5.88 0.97 -26.20
CA ARG A 77 7.14 0.41 -26.71
C ARG A 77 6.91 -0.85 -27.53
N LEU A 78 6.02 -1.75 -27.09
CA LEU A 78 5.67 -2.94 -27.87
C LEU A 78 4.95 -2.60 -29.19
N LEU A 79 4.19 -1.51 -29.21
CA LEU A 79 3.52 -1.00 -30.41
C LEU A 79 4.44 -0.24 -31.37
N GLY A 80 5.71 -0.01 -31.03
CA GLY A 80 6.66 0.73 -31.86
C GLY A 80 6.42 2.25 -31.95
N ILE A 81 5.54 2.81 -31.10
CA ILE A 81 5.25 4.27 -31.09
C ILE A 81 6.36 5.05 -30.38
N ILE A 82 6.97 4.45 -29.35
CA ILE A 82 8.03 5.05 -28.53
C ILE A 82 9.36 4.32 -28.81
N PRO A 83 10.47 5.05 -29.07
CA PRO A 83 11.77 4.44 -29.34
C PRO A 83 12.27 3.60 -28.16
N PRO A 84 13.06 2.54 -28.42
CA PRO A 84 13.56 1.63 -27.39
C PRO A 84 14.45 2.38 -26.38
N PHE A 85 14.15 2.19 -25.09
CA PHE A 85 14.94 2.73 -23.98
C PHE A 85 15.65 1.57 -23.26
N MET A 86 16.97 1.67 -23.02
CA MET A 86 17.82 0.59 -22.48
C MET A 86 17.99 -0.65 -23.39
N GLU A 87 18.08 -0.50 -24.71
CA GLU A 87 18.42 -1.60 -25.67
C GLU A 87 17.45 -2.80 -25.66
N ILE A 88 16.26 -2.66 -25.07
CA ILE A 88 15.21 -3.69 -25.11
C ILE A 88 14.35 -3.44 -26.35
N ASP A 89 14.76 -4.02 -27.48
CA ASP A 89 14.01 -4.02 -28.75
C ASP A 89 12.92 -5.10 -28.73
N ILE A 90 11.68 -4.71 -28.42
CA ILE A 90 10.49 -5.59 -28.49
C ILE A 90 9.54 -5.12 -29.61
N ASP A 91 10.10 -4.60 -30.71
CA ASP A 91 9.32 -4.31 -31.92
C ASP A 91 8.91 -5.64 -32.58
N ILE A 92 7.86 -6.26 -32.03
CA ILE A 92 7.20 -7.44 -32.58
C ILE A 92 6.30 -7.01 -33.75
N LEU A 93 5.79 -5.78 -33.73
CA LEU A 93 4.86 -5.27 -34.74
C LEU A 93 5.46 -5.33 -36.15
N ASP A 94 6.68 -4.82 -36.33
CA ASP A 94 7.36 -4.83 -37.64
C ASP A 94 7.63 -6.25 -38.13
N LYS A 95 7.97 -7.17 -37.23
CA LYS A 95 8.17 -8.59 -37.58
C LYS A 95 6.87 -9.22 -38.08
N VAL A 96 5.76 -8.96 -37.40
CA VAL A 96 4.44 -9.48 -37.77
C VAL A 96 3.96 -8.89 -39.10
N ILE A 97 4.14 -7.57 -39.31
CA ILE A 97 3.75 -6.91 -40.57
C ILE A 97 4.49 -7.54 -41.76
N ASN A 98 5.81 -7.71 -41.65
CA ASN A 98 6.62 -8.30 -42.71
C ASN A 98 6.26 -9.77 -42.99
N GLU A 99 5.90 -10.55 -41.97
CA GLU A 99 5.44 -11.93 -42.14
C GLU A 99 4.09 -11.97 -42.88
N VAL A 100 3.14 -11.13 -42.48
CA VAL A 100 1.82 -11.03 -43.11
C VAL A 100 1.92 -10.55 -44.56
N GLU A 101 2.77 -9.56 -44.85
CA GLU A 101 2.95 -9.06 -46.22
C GLU A 101 3.45 -10.17 -47.16
N ARG A 102 4.42 -10.97 -46.72
CA ARG A 102 4.91 -12.12 -47.48
C ARG A 102 3.83 -13.17 -47.71
N ASP A 103 3.08 -13.54 -46.68
CA ASP A 103 1.99 -14.51 -46.80
C ASP A 103 0.90 -14.07 -47.79
N LEU A 104 0.60 -12.77 -47.85
CA LEU A 104 -0.38 -12.22 -48.79
C LEU A 104 0.16 -12.18 -50.22
N LEU A 105 1.44 -11.81 -50.41
CA LEU A 105 2.10 -11.82 -51.72
C LEU A 105 2.11 -13.22 -52.33
N ASP A 106 2.50 -14.24 -51.55
CA ASP A 106 2.53 -15.62 -52.01
C ASP A 106 1.14 -16.10 -52.44
N LYS A 107 0.09 -15.78 -51.66
CA LYS A 107 -1.29 -16.13 -52.00
C LYS A 107 -1.84 -15.41 -53.23
N LEU A 108 -1.33 -14.22 -53.57
CA LEU A 108 -1.70 -13.48 -54.78
C LEU A 108 -0.91 -13.94 -56.01
N GLU A 109 0.32 -14.43 -55.83
CA GLU A 109 1.16 -14.91 -56.95
C GLU A 109 0.61 -16.19 -57.59
N VAL A 110 0.06 -17.11 -56.79
CA VAL A 110 -0.52 -18.39 -57.28
C VAL A 110 -1.67 -18.20 -58.28
N PRO A 111 -2.70 -17.38 -58.00
CA PRO A 111 -3.78 -17.15 -58.95
C PRO A 111 -3.33 -16.36 -60.18
N VAL A 112 -2.38 -15.41 -60.05
CA VAL A 112 -1.86 -14.64 -61.21
C VAL A 112 -1.08 -15.55 -62.16
N LYS A 113 -0.20 -16.42 -61.66
CA LYS A 113 0.49 -17.43 -62.49
C LYS A 113 -0.50 -18.40 -63.13
N THR A 114 -1.55 -18.81 -62.42
CA THR A 114 -2.58 -19.70 -62.98
C THR A 114 -3.46 -19.01 -64.04
N LEU A 115 -3.66 -17.70 -63.94
CA LEU A 115 -4.40 -16.88 -64.91
C LEU A 115 -3.59 -16.53 -66.16
N PHE A 116 -2.27 -16.30 -66.02
CA PHE A 116 -1.38 -15.94 -67.13
C PHE A 116 -0.68 -17.13 -67.80
N ASN A 117 -0.73 -18.34 -67.22
CA ASN A 117 -0.11 -19.56 -67.77
C ASN A 117 -1.13 -20.45 -68.53
N ARG A 118 -2.20 -19.84 -69.04
CA ARG A 118 -3.11 -20.37 -70.06
C ARG A 118 -2.83 -19.69 -71.39
#